data_AF-A0A2R4WY09-F1
#
_entry.id   AF-A0A2R4WY09-F1
#
_cell.length_a   1.000
_cell.length_b   1.000
_cell.length_c   1.000
_cell.angle_alpha   90.00
_cell.angle_beta   90.00
_cell.angle_gamma   90.00
#
_symmetry.space_group_name_H-M   'P 1'
#
loop_
_entity.id
_entity.type
_entity.pdbx_description
1 polymer ?
#
loop_
_entity_poly.entity_id
_entity_poly.type
_entity_poly.pdbx_seq_one_letter_code
_entity_poly.pdbx_strand_id
1 'polypeptide(L)'
;MEHTIGDATLAERGYAPESAAIAGLVDPAVDRVGDPPDAEVLRANKLSLELLPEPPDEADDQAAHRRKRRERFQHVCELLNDAGVAYASMKNLRTPSATMSDVDLLVPDPREQALAARVLAAEGFEFYGFRLLAHPRKVMAKRSPADPRPVDIYPDAMWIRKVVCDAERVVERANADGQRTPAPADDLYLVATHAYSHCSITFAELYHGVAIVDTESVDWAIAIEAARSYGCVDALYAYLLVLDEYLTATGRGGVPDRVFDAIPRSWITRLVDRWFERSRPRSFPVVFPTWLPTMASAVHHVPRVARQCTTHETLKDFQSHGLTAASKVLLGEA
;
A
#
# COMPACT_ATOMS: atom_id res chain seq x y z
N MET A 1 -24.88 -48.72 23.89
CA MET A 1 -23.74 -47.80 24.14
C MET A 1 -24.05 -46.54 23.37
N GLU A 2 -24.81 -45.67 24.01
CA GLU A 2 -25.20 -44.35 23.50
C GLU A 2 -24.15 -43.36 23.98
N HIS A 3 -23.56 -42.60 23.06
CA HIS A 3 -22.72 -41.45 23.40
C HIS A 3 -23.48 -40.18 23.08
N THR A 4 -23.98 -39.56 24.15
CA THR A 4 -24.50 -38.20 24.20
C THR A 4 -23.32 -37.24 24.08
N ILE A 5 -23.33 -36.35 23.08
CA ILE A 5 -22.45 -35.18 23.01
C ILE A 5 -23.32 -33.99 23.39
N GLY A 6 -23.02 -33.41 24.56
CA GLY A 6 -23.73 -32.26 25.10
C GLY A 6 -23.32 -30.96 24.42
N ASP A 7 -24.32 -30.16 24.10
CA ASP A 7 -24.21 -28.74 23.78
C ASP A 7 -23.56 -27.98 24.95
N ALA A 8 -22.47 -27.27 24.66
CA ALA A 8 -21.97 -26.21 25.51
C ALA A 8 -22.17 -24.89 24.76
N THR A 9 -23.17 -24.14 25.21
CA THR A 9 -23.55 -22.80 24.76
C THR A 9 -22.42 -21.80 25.02
N LEU A 10 -22.08 -21.01 24.00
CA LEU A 10 -21.12 -19.88 23.99
C LEU A 10 -21.60 -18.66 24.81
N ALA A 11 -22.36 -18.86 25.89
CA ALA A 11 -23.04 -17.79 26.62
C ALA A 11 -22.30 -17.30 27.90
N GLU A 12 -21.11 -17.82 28.23
CA GLU A 12 -20.41 -17.50 29.48
C GLU A 12 -19.07 -16.74 29.32
N ARG A 13 -18.89 -16.02 28.21
CA ARG A 13 -17.80 -15.02 28.12
C ARG A 13 -18.41 -13.64 28.14
N GLY A 14 -18.52 -13.08 29.35
CA GLY A 14 -19.00 -11.72 29.61
C GLY A 14 -18.16 -10.66 28.90
N TYR A 15 -18.43 -10.44 27.62
CA TYR A 15 -18.01 -9.29 26.86
C TYR A 15 -19.12 -8.25 26.94
N ALA A 16 -18.89 -7.23 27.79
CA ALA A 16 -19.60 -5.98 27.67
C ALA A 16 -19.14 -5.28 26.37
N PRO A 17 -20.03 -4.58 25.63
CA PRO A 17 -19.64 -3.85 24.44
C PRO A 17 -18.97 -2.53 24.88
N GLU A 18 -17.64 -2.47 24.87
CA GLU A 18 -16.91 -1.21 24.96
C GLU A 18 -16.95 -0.51 23.59
N SER A 19 -18.01 0.27 23.37
CA SER A 19 -18.18 1.15 22.21
C SER A 19 -17.30 2.42 22.27
N ALA A 20 -16.03 2.29 22.70
CA ALA A 20 -15.14 3.43 22.96
C ALA A 20 -13.78 3.39 22.23
N ALA A 21 -13.48 2.36 21.42
CA ALA A 21 -12.16 2.22 20.80
C ALA A 21 -12.00 2.84 19.39
N ILE A 22 -13.07 3.36 18.77
CA ILE A 22 -12.98 3.92 17.40
C ILE A 22 -12.39 5.34 17.37
N ALA A 23 -12.41 6.05 18.51
CA ALA A 23 -11.80 7.38 18.63
C ALA A 23 -10.25 7.39 18.56
N GLY A 24 -9.60 6.21 18.55
CA GLY A 24 -8.15 6.05 18.46
C GLY A 24 -7.60 5.65 17.08
N LEU A 25 -8.45 5.44 16.06
CA LEU A 25 -8.03 4.99 14.72
C LEU A 25 -7.44 6.12 13.84
N VAL A 26 -7.46 7.35 14.34
CA VAL A 26 -6.76 8.48 13.74
C VAL A 26 -6.19 9.27 14.90
N ASP A 27 -4.89 9.15 15.16
CA ASP A 27 -4.23 10.05 16.09
C ASP A 27 -4.44 11.50 15.57
N PRO A 28 -5.13 12.38 16.31
CA PRO A 28 -5.21 13.80 15.94
C PRO A 28 -3.83 14.46 15.92
N ALA A 29 -2.77 13.82 16.43
CA ALA A 29 -1.38 14.23 16.25
C ALA A 29 -0.78 13.89 14.87
N VAL A 30 -1.51 13.22 13.95
CA VAL A 30 -1.10 13.17 12.53
C VAL A 30 -1.17 14.57 11.87
N ASP A 31 -1.86 15.54 12.49
CA ASP A 31 -1.74 16.96 12.13
C ASP A 31 -0.43 17.61 12.65
N ARG A 32 0.49 16.85 13.27
CA ARG A 32 1.82 17.29 13.71
C ARG A 32 2.98 16.61 12.96
N VAL A 33 2.75 16.07 11.77
CA VAL A 33 3.88 15.88 10.83
C VAL A 33 4.33 17.30 10.49
N GLY A 34 5.56 17.66 10.90
CA GLY A 34 6.06 19.04 10.97
C GLY A 34 5.76 19.90 9.74
N ASP A 35 5.76 21.22 9.93
CA ASP A 35 5.40 22.22 8.91
C ASP A 35 5.85 21.76 7.52
N PRO A 36 4.93 21.72 6.52
CA PRO A 36 5.30 21.33 5.17
C PRO A 36 6.55 22.11 4.78
N PRO A 37 7.55 21.46 4.14
CA PRO A 37 8.79 22.15 3.76
C PRO A 37 8.44 23.44 3.03
N ASP A 38 9.22 24.49 3.29
CA ASP A 38 8.97 25.85 2.78
C ASP A 38 8.48 25.81 1.33
N ALA A 39 7.41 26.54 1.03
CA ALA A 39 6.85 26.65 -0.31
C ALA A 39 7.92 27.04 -1.35
N GLU A 40 8.97 27.77 -0.93
CA GLU A 40 10.11 28.10 -1.77
C GLU A 40 11.02 26.89 -2.05
N VAL A 41 11.24 26.01 -1.07
CA VAL A 41 11.96 24.73 -1.23
C VAL A 41 11.17 23.76 -2.10
N LEU A 42 9.84 23.71 -1.95
CA LEU A 42 8.94 22.90 -2.78
C LEU A 42 8.93 23.36 -4.25
N ARG A 43 8.84 24.68 -4.48
CA ARG A 43 8.91 25.28 -5.83
C ARG A 43 10.29 25.11 -6.47
N ALA A 44 11.36 25.33 -5.70
CA ALA A 44 12.73 25.22 -6.19
C ALA A 44 13.09 23.79 -6.62
N ASN A 45 12.54 22.78 -5.94
CA ASN A 45 12.79 21.37 -6.23
C ASN A 45 11.74 20.72 -7.16
N LYS A 46 10.81 21.51 -7.73
CA LYS A 46 9.71 21.03 -8.60
C LYS A 46 9.02 19.77 -8.02
N LEU A 47 8.90 19.74 -6.69
CA LEU A 47 8.16 18.70 -5.97
C LEU A 47 6.68 18.97 -6.25
N SER A 48 5.88 17.91 -6.41
CA SER A 48 4.60 17.95 -7.11
C SER A 48 3.72 19.15 -6.70
N LEU A 49 2.99 19.69 -7.69
CA LEU A 49 1.99 20.75 -7.52
C LEU A 49 1.00 20.49 -6.37
N GLU A 50 0.88 19.23 -5.93
CA GLU A 50 0.07 18.71 -4.83
C GLU A 50 0.43 19.26 -3.43
N LEU A 51 1.55 19.99 -3.28
CA LEU A 51 1.96 20.57 -1.99
C LEU A 51 2.06 22.09 -1.97
N LEU A 52 1.89 22.77 -3.10
CA LEU A 52 1.90 24.22 -3.09
C LEU A 52 0.61 24.71 -2.43
N PRO A 53 0.64 25.81 -1.66
CA PRO A 53 -0.60 26.46 -1.24
C PRO A 53 -1.37 26.83 -2.51
N GLU A 54 -2.50 26.16 -2.69
CA GLU A 54 -3.35 26.29 -3.86
C GLU A 54 -4.10 27.63 -3.86
N PRO A 55 -4.64 28.07 -5.00
CA PRO A 55 -5.59 29.17 -5.03
C PRO A 55 -6.69 28.92 -3.98
N PRO A 56 -7.16 29.96 -3.26
CA PRO A 56 -8.15 29.81 -2.20
C PRO A 56 -9.39 29.00 -2.62
N ASP A 57 -9.78 29.14 -3.89
CA ASP A 57 -10.96 28.49 -4.47
C ASP A 57 -10.79 26.96 -4.65
N GLU A 58 -9.56 26.46 -4.82
CA GLU A 58 -9.26 25.02 -4.96
C GLU A 58 -8.99 24.36 -3.59
N ALA A 59 -8.52 25.15 -2.62
CA ALA A 59 -8.22 24.68 -1.27
C ALA A 59 -9.47 24.14 -0.54
N ASP A 60 -10.63 24.79 -0.73
CA ASP A 60 -11.90 24.38 -0.13
C ASP A 60 -12.43 23.07 -0.72
N ASP A 61 -12.32 22.90 -2.04
CA ASP A 61 -12.74 21.69 -2.76
C ASP A 61 -11.91 20.47 -2.37
N GLN A 62 -10.58 20.64 -2.23
CA GLN A 62 -9.72 19.58 -1.73
C GLN A 62 -9.95 19.25 -0.26
N ALA A 63 -10.15 20.26 0.60
CA ALA A 63 -10.49 20.03 1.99
C ALA A 63 -11.80 19.25 2.13
N ALA A 64 -12.80 19.58 1.31
CA ALA A 64 -14.05 18.81 1.23
C ALA A 64 -13.82 17.38 0.71
N HIS A 65 -12.93 17.19 -0.28
CA HIS A 65 -12.56 15.87 -0.78
C HIS A 65 -11.93 15.00 0.31
N ARG A 66 -10.94 15.53 1.04
CA ARG A 66 -10.24 14.85 2.14
C ARG A 66 -11.18 14.49 3.28
N ARG A 67 -12.08 15.40 3.66
CA ARG A 67 -13.10 15.14 4.67
C ARG A 67 -14.01 13.99 4.25
N LYS A 68 -14.56 14.04 3.02
CA LYS A 68 -15.42 12.95 2.48
C LYS A 68 -14.68 11.62 2.40
N ARG A 69 -13.39 11.62 2.06
CA ARG A 69 -12.55 10.41 2.06
C ARG A 69 -12.42 9.85 3.48
N ARG A 70 -12.07 10.70 4.45
CA ARG A 70 -11.92 10.32 5.87
C ARG A 70 -13.22 9.75 6.43
N GLU A 71 -14.34 10.42 6.19
CA GLU A 71 -15.68 9.96 6.60
C GLU A 71 -16.00 8.58 6.01
N ARG A 72 -15.74 8.37 4.70
CA ARG A 72 -15.92 7.05 4.09
C ARG A 72 -15.01 6.01 4.73
N PHE A 73 -13.73 6.32 4.87
CA PHE A 73 -12.75 5.40 5.42
C PHE A 73 -13.14 4.95 6.82
N GLN A 74 -13.48 5.91 7.69
CA GLN A 74 -13.99 5.65 9.04
C GLN A 74 -15.25 4.79 9.01
N HIS A 75 -16.24 5.19 8.21
CA HIS A 75 -17.49 4.43 8.09
C HIS A 75 -17.28 2.98 7.64
N VAL A 76 -16.43 2.75 6.63
CA VAL A 76 -16.11 1.40 6.15
C VAL A 76 -15.38 0.60 7.23
N CYS A 77 -14.42 1.22 7.92
CA CYS A 77 -13.71 0.55 9.02
C CYS A 77 -14.63 0.18 10.18
N GLU A 78 -15.55 1.07 10.57
CA GLU A 78 -16.56 0.84 11.60
C GLU A 78 -17.43 -0.37 11.25
N LEU A 79 -18.00 -0.39 10.05
CA LEU A 79 -18.82 -1.49 9.56
C LEU A 79 -18.11 -2.85 9.63
N LEU A 80 -16.84 -2.88 9.22
CA LEU A 80 -16.05 -4.11 9.23
C LEU A 80 -15.63 -4.52 10.65
N ASN A 81 -15.26 -3.56 11.50
CA ASN A 81 -14.94 -3.83 12.90
C ASN A 81 -16.14 -4.35 13.69
N ASP A 82 -17.32 -3.76 13.51
CA ASP A 82 -18.57 -4.18 14.15
C ASP A 82 -18.97 -5.60 13.71
N ALA A 83 -18.70 -5.95 12.45
CA ALA A 83 -18.90 -7.30 11.94
C ALA A 83 -17.81 -8.30 12.37
N GLY A 84 -16.75 -7.84 13.05
CA GLY A 84 -15.64 -8.69 13.48
C GLY A 84 -14.69 -9.11 12.36
N VAL A 85 -14.67 -8.38 11.25
CA VAL A 85 -13.83 -8.71 10.09
C VAL A 85 -12.36 -8.42 10.38
N ALA A 86 -11.50 -9.42 10.12
CA ALA A 86 -10.05 -9.26 10.18
C ALA A 86 -9.50 -8.66 8.87
N TYR A 87 -8.86 -7.49 8.95
CA TYR A 87 -8.30 -6.83 7.78
C TYR A 87 -7.10 -5.92 8.13
N ALA A 88 -6.34 -5.53 7.11
CA ALA A 88 -5.37 -4.44 7.19
C ALA A 88 -5.70 -3.37 6.13
N SER A 89 -5.80 -2.10 6.53
CA SER A 89 -5.91 -0.97 5.60
C SER A 89 -4.55 -0.63 5.03
N MET A 90 -4.38 -0.89 3.75
CA MET A 90 -3.10 -0.69 3.07
C MET A 90 -3.15 0.57 2.23
N LYS A 91 -1.97 1.12 1.91
CA LYS A 91 -1.82 2.35 1.11
C LYS A 91 -2.59 3.54 1.69
N ASN A 92 -2.84 3.60 2.98
CA ASN A 92 -3.44 4.80 3.56
C ASN A 92 -2.35 5.85 3.78
N LEU A 93 -1.96 6.54 2.70
CA LEU A 93 -0.87 7.51 2.73
C LEU A 93 -1.11 8.58 3.80
N ARG A 94 -0.10 8.81 4.63
CA ARG A 94 -0.14 9.66 5.83
C ARG A 94 0.09 11.14 5.52
N THR A 95 -0.19 11.53 4.28
CA THR A 95 0.12 12.88 3.81
C THR A 95 -1.18 13.68 3.73
N PRO A 96 -1.23 14.89 4.32
CA PRO A 96 -2.45 15.71 4.30
C PRO A 96 -2.91 16.09 2.89
N SER A 97 -2.05 16.00 1.89
CA SER A 97 -2.35 16.33 0.49
C SER A 97 -2.61 15.13 -0.41
N ALA A 98 -2.45 13.88 0.06
CA ALA A 98 -2.74 12.71 -0.75
C ALA A 98 -4.23 12.69 -1.15
N THR A 99 -4.50 12.88 -2.44
CA THR A 99 -5.83 12.76 -3.05
C THR A 99 -6.19 11.31 -3.33
N MET A 100 -5.83 10.41 -2.41
CA MET A 100 -6.26 9.02 -2.50
C MET A 100 -7.77 8.95 -2.36
N SER A 101 -8.40 8.35 -3.35
CA SER A 101 -9.85 8.43 -3.48
C SER A 101 -10.52 7.14 -3.00
N ASP A 102 -9.79 6.04 -3.07
CA ASP A 102 -10.16 4.67 -2.69
C ASP A 102 -9.80 4.31 -1.24
N VAL A 103 -10.40 3.20 -0.79
CA VAL A 103 -10.12 2.53 0.47
C VAL A 103 -9.60 1.12 0.15
N ASP A 104 -8.30 0.89 0.24
CA ASP A 104 -7.70 -0.43 0.02
C ASP A 104 -7.63 -1.26 1.32
N LEU A 105 -8.20 -2.47 1.27
CA LEU A 105 -8.30 -3.38 2.41
C LEU A 105 -7.72 -4.75 2.03
N LEU A 106 -6.76 -5.24 2.82
CA LEU A 106 -6.26 -6.61 2.75
C LEU A 106 -7.13 -7.52 3.61
N VAL A 107 -7.79 -8.51 3.00
CA VAL A 107 -8.69 -9.46 3.66
C VAL A 107 -8.39 -10.87 3.13
N PRO A 108 -7.41 -11.60 3.70
CA PRO A 108 -6.91 -12.85 3.12
C PRO A 108 -7.87 -14.03 3.29
N ASP A 109 -8.60 -14.12 4.40
CA ASP A 109 -9.53 -15.23 4.64
C ASP A 109 -10.79 -15.09 3.74
N PRO A 110 -11.10 -16.08 2.89
CA PRO A 110 -12.30 -16.06 2.05
C PRO A 110 -13.63 -15.91 2.81
N ARG A 111 -13.71 -16.41 4.05
CA ARG A 111 -14.90 -16.25 4.91
C ARG A 111 -15.06 -14.80 5.35
N GLU A 112 -13.97 -14.15 5.70
CA GLU A 112 -13.92 -12.74 6.04
C GLU A 112 -14.22 -11.85 4.83
N GLN A 113 -13.72 -12.21 3.64
CA GLN A 113 -14.08 -11.53 2.38
C GLN A 113 -15.59 -11.60 2.13
N ALA A 114 -16.20 -12.77 2.29
CA ALA A 114 -17.63 -12.95 2.13
C ALA A 114 -18.43 -12.18 3.19
N LEU A 115 -17.94 -12.10 4.43
CA LEU A 115 -18.54 -11.30 5.49
C LEU A 115 -18.46 -9.80 5.18
N ALA A 116 -17.28 -9.29 4.83
CA ALA A 116 -17.06 -7.91 4.40
C ALA A 116 -17.98 -7.52 3.23
N ALA A 117 -18.09 -8.40 2.22
CA ALA A 117 -18.99 -8.18 1.09
C ALA A 117 -20.47 -8.11 1.52
N ARG A 118 -20.93 -8.99 2.43
CA ARG A 118 -22.31 -8.94 2.93
C ARG A 118 -22.61 -7.66 3.70
N VAL A 119 -21.68 -7.23 4.55
CA VAL A 119 -21.81 -6.00 5.36
C VAL A 119 -21.90 -4.78 4.45
N LEU A 120 -20.97 -4.65 3.50
CA LEU A 120 -20.99 -3.55 2.53
C LEU A 120 -22.24 -3.61 1.63
N ALA A 121 -22.71 -4.80 1.23
CA ALA A 121 -23.95 -4.94 0.46
C ALA A 121 -25.17 -4.43 1.23
N ALA A 122 -25.26 -4.72 2.53
CA ALA A 122 -26.35 -4.23 3.40
C ALA A 122 -26.37 -2.70 3.48
N GLU A 123 -25.20 -2.07 3.30
CA GLU A 123 -24.99 -0.61 3.29
C GLU A 123 -25.11 0.03 1.89
N GLY A 124 -25.68 -0.71 0.94
CA GLY A 124 -25.97 -0.23 -0.42
C GLY A 124 -24.78 -0.19 -1.36
N PHE A 125 -23.68 -0.89 -1.04
CA PHE A 125 -22.56 -1.03 -1.99
C PHE A 125 -22.86 -2.11 -3.04
N GLU A 126 -22.53 -1.81 -4.29
CA GLU A 126 -22.53 -2.73 -5.42
C GLU A 126 -21.12 -3.21 -5.72
N PHE A 127 -20.99 -4.48 -6.14
CA PHE A 127 -19.71 -5.15 -6.32
C PHE A 127 -19.35 -5.32 -7.79
N TYR A 128 -18.08 -5.10 -8.10
CA TYR A 128 -17.52 -5.17 -9.43
C TYR A 128 -16.21 -5.95 -9.40
N GLY A 129 -16.03 -6.86 -10.35
CA GLY A 129 -14.74 -7.49 -10.58
C GLY A 129 -13.78 -6.48 -11.21
N PHE A 130 -12.52 -6.47 -10.76
CA PHE A 130 -11.50 -5.65 -11.38
C PHE A 130 -11.25 -6.12 -12.82
N ARG A 131 -11.48 -5.23 -13.80
CA ARG A 131 -11.46 -5.57 -15.23
C ARG A 131 -10.05 -5.83 -15.78
N LEU A 132 -9.00 -5.36 -15.10
CA LEU A 132 -7.64 -5.55 -15.57
C LEU A 132 -7.06 -6.85 -15.03
N LEU A 133 -6.35 -7.57 -15.90
CA LEU A 133 -5.64 -8.81 -15.58
C LEU A 133 -4.63 -8.65 -14.42
N ALA A 134 -4.31 -7.42 -14.02
CA ALA A 134 -3.36 -7.08 -12.98
C ALA A 134 -3.77 -7.51 -11.56
N HIS A 135 -5.08 -7.55 -11.24
CA HIS A 135 -5.59 -7.97 -9.93
C HIS A 135 -6.81 -8.88 -10.07
N PRO A 136 -6.64 -10.13 -10.52
CA PRO A 136 -7.76 -10.98 -10.93
C PRO A 136 -8.71 -11.35 -9.78
N ARG A 137 -8.25 -11.25 -8.53
CA ARG A 137 -9.04 -11.60 -7.34
C ARG A 137 -9.50 -10.39 -6.53
N LYS A 138 -9.14 -9.16 -6.95
CA LYS A 138 -9.58 -7.93 -6.27
C LYS A 138 -11.06 -7.72 -6.52
N VAL A 139 -11.80 -7.45 -5.46
CA VAL A 139 -13.21 -7.07 -5.52
C VAL A 139 -13.32 -5.57 -5.23
N MET A 140 -14.01 -4.83 -6.08
CA MET A 140 -14.30 -3.42 -5.87
C MET A 140 -15.74 -3.25 -5.42
N ALA A 141 -16.00 -2.41 -4.43
CA ALA A 141 -17.33 -2.07 -3.95
C ALA A 141 -17.58 -0.56 -4.09
N LYS A 142 -18.73 -0.16 -4.62
CA LYS A 142 -19.12 1.25 -4.80
C LYS A 142 -20.58 1.47 -4.38
N ARG A 143 -20.88 2.57 -3.68
CA ARG A 143 -22.28 2.94 -3.34
C ARG A 143 -23.10 3.44 -4.53
N SER A 144 -22.44 3.94 -5.57
CA SER A 144 -23.10 4.42 -6.78
C SER A 144 -22.13 4.31 -7.96
N PRO A 145 -22.61 4.02 -9.19
CA PRO A 145 -21.78 4.10 -10.39
C PRO A 145 -21.15 5.49 -10.60
N ALA A 146 -21.79 6.54 -10.10
CA ALA A 146 -21.29 7.91 -10.15
C ALA A 146 -20.27 8.24 -9.05
N ASP A 147 -20.07 7.35 -8.07
CA ASP A 147 -19.04 7.53 -7.05
C ASP A 147 -17.68 7.09 -7.62
N PRO A 148 -16.72 8.02 -7.81
CA PRO A 148 -15.43 7.66 -8.39
C PRO A 148 -14.56 6.82 -7.46
N ARG A 149 -15.03 6.57 -6.23
CA ARG A 149 -14.19 6.19 -5.09
C ARG A 149 -14.59 4.82 -4.53
N PRO A 150 -13.93 3.75 -4.98
CA PRO A 150 -14.25 2.40 -4.55
C PRO A 150 -13.69 2.06 -3.16
N VAL A 151 -14.26 1.04 -2.54
CA VAL A 151 -13.62 0.23 -1.51
C VAL A 151 -13.07 -1.01 -2.20
N ASP A 152 -11.77 -1.20 -2.14
CA ASP A 152 -11.06 -2.29 -2.80
C ASP A 152 -10.69 -3.36 -1.78
N ILE A 153 -11.23 -4.56 -1.96
CA ILE A 153 -10.97 -5.73 -1.13
C ILE A 153 -9.96 -6.62 -1.85
N TYR A 154 -8.78 -6.74 -1.25
CA TYR A 154 -7.65 -7.52 -1.72
C TYR A 154 -7.57 -8.83 -0.93
N PRO A 155 -7.73 -10.00 -1.58
CA PRO A 155 -7.41 -11.28 -0.95
C PRO A 155 -5.90 -11.48 -0.79
N ASP A 156 -5.12 -10.91 -1.70
CA ASP A 156 -3.66 -10.96 -1.71
C ASP A 156 -3.12 -9.56 -2.05
N ALA A 157 -2.02 -9.15 -1.43
CA ALA A 157 -1.28 -7.97 -1.88
C ALA A 157 -0.52 -8.34 -3.15
N MET A 158 -1.03 -7.88 -4.29
CA MET A 158 -0.58 -8.32 -5.60
C MET A 158 -0.53 -7.16 -6.57
N TRP A 159 0.60 -6.92 -7.23
CA TRP A 159 0.78 -5.84 -8.21
C TRP A 159 1.05 -6.39 -9.60
N ILE A 160 0.13 -6.23 -10.56
CA ILE A 160 0.31 -6.78 -11.93
C ILE A 160 0.55 -8.31 -11.89
N ARG A 161 -0.25 -9.02 -11.08
CA ARG A 161 -0.08 -10.46 -10.75
C ARG A 161 1.13 -10.86 -9.92
N LYS A 162 2.04 -9.93 -9.64
CA LYS A 162 3.16 -10.11 -8.71
C LYS A 162 2.66 -10.15 -7.27
N VAL A 163 2.59 -11.31 -6.62
CA VAL A 163 2.34 -11.39 -5.16
C VAL A 163 3.53 -10.79 -4.43
N VAL A 164 3.28 -9.84 -3.52
CA VAL A 164 4.36 -9.11 -2.86
C VAL A 164 4.55 -9.47 -1.39
N CYS A 165 3.56 -10.03 -0.71
CA CYS A 165 3.71 -10.42 0.69
C CYS A 165 2.82 -11.61 1.06
N ASP A 166 3.04 -12.13 2.28
CA ASP A 166 2.10 -13.01 2.97
C ASP A 166 1.01 -12.14 3.58
N ALA A 167 -0.17 -12.15 2.97
CA ALA A 167 -1.28 -11.29 3.39
C ALA A 167 -1.81 -11.64 4.79
N GLU A 168 -1.81 -12.92 5.17
CA GLU A 168 -2.25 -13.38 6.49
C GLU A 168 -1.35 -12.80 7.57
N ARG A 169 -0.03 -12.84 7.37
CA ARG A 169 0.94 -12.28 8.32
C ARG A 169 0.83 -10.77 8.48
N VAL A 170 0.56 -10.05 7.39
CA VAL A 170 0.36 -8.58 7.45
C VAL A 170 -0.89 -8.26 8.24
N VAL A 171 -2.00 -8.98 7.98
CA VAL A 171 -3.27 -8.78 8.71
C VAL A 171 -3.14 -9.21 10.17
N GLU A 172 -2.44 -10.29 10.48
CA GLU A 172 -2.17 -10.73 11.86
C GLU A 172 -1.45 -9.64 12.66
N ARG A 173 -0.37 -9.06 12.11
CA ARG A 173 0.35 -7.95 12.76
C ARG A 173 -0.52 -6.70 12.91
N ALA A 174 -1.25 -6.32 11.87
CA ALA A 174 -2.14 -5.15 11.90
C ALA A 174 -3.27 -5.28 12.94
N ASN A 175 -3.71 -6.52 13.20
CA ASN A 175 -4.77 -6.82 14.17
C ASN A 175 -4.24 -6.88 15.60
N ALA A 176 -2.99 -7.30 15.81
CA ALA A 176 -2.37 -7.37 17.13
C ALA A 176 -2.37 -5.99 17.82
N ASP A 177 -2.21 -4.92 17.04
CA ASP A 177 -2.21 -3.54 17.53
C ASP A 177 -3.63 -2.92 17.58
N GLY A 178 -4.66 -3.63 17.13
CA GLY A 178 -6.06 -3.17 17.10
C GLY A 178 -6.36 -2.03 16.11
N GLN A 179 -5.33 -1.43 15.52
CA GLN A 179 -5.44 -0.27 14.63
C GLN A 179 -5.82 -0.63 13.19
N ARG A 180 -5.78 -1.93 12.84
CA ARG A 180 -6.04 -2.42 11.47
C ARG A 180 -5.16 -1.74 10.41
N THR A 181 -4.01 -1.21 10.83
CA THR A 181 -3.01 -0.57 9.96
C THR A 181 -1.79 -1.48 9.91
N PRO A 182 -1.18 -1.71 8.74
CA PRO A 182 0.05 -2.49 8.64
C PRO A 182 1.13 -1.94 9.57
N ALA A 183 1.98 -2.83 10.10
CA ALA A 183 3.16 -2.41 10.82
C ALA A 183 4.03 -1.51 9.91
N PRO A 184 4.80 -0.54 10.45
CA PRO A 184 5.60 0.42 9.67
C PRO A 184 6.43 -0.17 8.53
N ALA A 185 7.06 -1.32 8.78
CA ALA A 185 7.87 -2.02 7.80
C ALA A 185 7.04 -2.62 6.66
N ASP A 186 5.85 -3.16 6.97
CA ASP A 186 4.92 -3.68 5.97
C ASP A 186 4.33 -2.55 5.14
N ASP A 187 3.94 -1.43 5.76
CA ASP A 187 3.35 -0.28 5.07
C ASP A 187 4.34 0.34 4.07
N LEU A 188 5.57 0.64 4.53
CA LEU A 188 6.67 1.09 3.67
C LEU A 188 6.91 0.14 2.50
N TYR A 189 6.95 -1.17 2.77
CA TYR A 189 7.20 -2.17 1.74
C TYR A 189 6.05 -2.26 0.72
N LEU A 190 4.79 -2.22 1.18
CA LEU A 190 3.61 -2.23 0.31
C LEU A 190 3.57 -1.00 -0.58
N VAL A 191 3.88 0.19 -0.04
CA VAL A 191 3.98 1.42 -0.83
C VAL A 191 5.14 1.38 -1.82
N ALA A 192 6.32 0.93 -1.39
CA ALA A 192 7.49 0.78 -2.27
C ALA A 192 7.19 -0.13 -3.47
N THR A 193 6.61 -1.30 -3.21
CA THR A 193 6.27 -2.27 -4.26
C THR A 193 5.14 -1.78 -5.17
N HIS A 194 4.17 -1.05 -4.61
CA HIS A 194 3.09 -0.43 -5.37
C HIS A 194 3.61 0.64 -6.34
N ALA A 195 4.31 1.65 -5.82
CA ALA A 195 4.89 2.73 -6.61
C ALA A 195 5.78 2.19 -7.75
N TYR A 196 6.61 1.20 -7.42
CA TYR A 196 7.46 0.53 -8.40
C TYR A 196 6.63 -0.11 -9.53
N SER A 197 5.55 -0.82 -9.20
CA SER A 197 4.66 -1.43 -10.19
C SER A 197 4.00 -0.40 -11.12
N HIS A 198 3.75 0.81 -10.63
CA HIS A 198 3.22 1.93 -11.42
C HIS A 198 4.29 2.64 -12.26
N CYS A 199 5.55 2.23 -12.15
CA CYS A 199 6.71 2.84 -12.81
C CYS A 199 7.00 4.26 -12.32
N SER A 200 6.53 4.65 -11.14
CA SER A 200 6.86 5.94 -10.55
C SER A 200 6.65 6.01 -9.04
N ILE A 201 7.46 6.78 -8.33
CA ILE A 201 7.20 7.21 -6.95
C ILE A 201 6.64 8.63 -6.99
N THR A 202 5.41 8.81 -6.51
CA THR A 202 4.81 10.14 -6.30
C THR A 202 5.38 10.79 -5.04
N PHE A 203 5.22 12.12 -4.92
CA PHE A 203 5.67 12.80 -3.70
C PHE A 203 4.86 12.33 -2.49
N ALA A 204 3.55 12.10 -2.64
CA ALA A 204 2.71 11.57 -1.57
C ALA A 204 3.20 10.21 -1.05
N GLU A 205 3.58 9.30 -1.95
CA GLU A 205 4.14 8.00 -1.57
C GLU A 205 5.50 8.13 -0.87
N LEU A 206 6.36 9.05 -1.31
CA LEU A 206 7.64 9.32 -0.64
C LEU A 206 7.42 9.93 0.76
N TYR A 207 6.59 10.95 0.86
CA TYR A 207 6.36 11.69 2.11
C TYR A 207 5.65 10.84 3.15
N HIS A 208 4.82 9.89 2.72
CA HIS A 208 4.30 8.85 3.61
C HIS A 208 5.43 8.02 4.23
N GLY A 209 6.45 7.65 3.46
CA GLY A 209 7.61 6.94 3.98
C GLY A 209 8.45 7.78 4.94
N VAL A 210 8.61 9.07 4.64
CA VAL A 210 9.23 10.04 5.57
C VAL A 210 8.46 10.10 6.88
N ALA A 211 7.13 10.23 6.82
CA ALA A 211 6.29 10.27 8.02
C ALA A 211 6.45 9.01 8.87
N ILE A 212 6.49 7.82 8.26
CA ILE A 212 6.74 6.57 8.98
C ILE A 212 8.10 6.59 9.68
N VAL A 213 9.17 6.98 8.97
CA VAL A 213 10.54 6.99 9.53
C VAL A 213 10.69 7.99 10.66
N ASP A 214 10.02 9.15 10.56
CA ASP A 214 10.11 10.22 11.56
C ASP A 214 9.33 9.90 12.84
N THR A 215 8.17 9.22 12.73
CA THR A 215 7.27 9.03 13.87
C THR A 215 7.34 7.65 14.50
N GLU A 216 7.89 6.65 13.80
CA GLU A 216 7.81 5.26 14.22
C GLU A 216 9.12 4.50 14.08
N SER A 217 9.27 3.47 14.92
CA SER A 217 10.39 2.54 14.81
C SER A 217 10.15 1.52 13.70
N VAL A 218 10.91 1.62 12.62
CA VAL A 218 10.82 0.66 11.50
C VAL A 218 11.70 -0.57 11.77
N ASP A 219 11.06 -1.75 11.86
CA ASP A 219 11.79 -3.03 11.79
C ASP A 219 12.12 -3.39 10.34
N TRP A 220 13.24 -2.86 9.87
CA TRP A 220 13.72 -3.06 8.50
C TRP A 220 13.91 -4.53 8.11
N ALA A 221 14.11 -5.44 9.08
CA ALA A 221 14.30 -6.85 8.78
C ALA A 221 13.04 -7.47 8.16
N ILE A 222 11.85 -7.02 8.61
CA ILE A 222 10.56 -7.47 8.07
C ILE A 222 10.43 -7.09 6.59
N ALA A 223 10.68 -5.81 6.25
CA ALA A 223 10.58 -5.31 4.88
C ALA A 223 11.59 -5.98 3.95
N ILE A 224 12.84 -6.14 4.40
CA ILE A 224 13.90 -6.79 3.62
C ILE A 224 13.59 -8.27 3.40
N GLU A 225 13.10 -8.99 4.42
CA GLU A 225 12.75 -10.40 4.28
C GLU A 225 11.58 -10.56 3.30
N ALA A 226 10.52 -9.75 3.43
CA ALA A 226 9.42 -9.75 2.45
C ALA A 226 9.94 -9.50 1.03
N ALA A 227 10.78 -8.48 0.83
CA ALA A 227 11.36 -8.19 -0.48
C ALA A 227 12.18 -9.36 -1.03
N ARG A 228 12.91 -10.09 -0.18
CA ARG A 228 13.70 -11.26 -0.59
C ARG A 228 12.84 -12.46 -0.92
N SER A 229 11.86 -12.79 -0.07
CA SER A 229 10.97 -13.93 -0.23
C SER A 229 10.14 -13.80 -1.52
N TYR A 230 9.66 -12.58 -1.81
CA TYR A 230 8.78 -12.32 -2.95
C TYR A 230 9.49 -11.72 -4.17
N GLY A 231 10.83 -11.62 -4.17
CA GLY A 231 11.56 -11.12 -5.33
C GLY A 231 11.20 -9.67 -5.69
N CYS A 232 11.10 -8.83 -4.68
CA CYS A 232 10.82 -7.39 -4.74
C CYS A 232 11.99 -6.56 -4.18
N VAL A 233 13.19 -7.14 -4.10
CA VAL A 233 14.39 -6.46 -3.58
C VAL A 233 14.68 -5.18 -4.36
N ASP A 234 14.48 -5.21 -5.66
CA ASP A 234 14.63 -4.07 -6.56
C ASP A 234 13.66 -2.93 -6.25
N ALA A 235 12.39 -3.24 -6.02
CA ALA A 235 11.37 -2.26 -5.67
C ALA A 235 11.66 -1.58 -4.33
N LEU A 236 11.95 -2.38 -3.28
CA LEU A 236 12.30 -1.85 -1.96
C LEU A 236 13.58 -1.02 -2.05
N TYR A 237 14.62 -1.54 -2.68
CA TYR A 237 15.92 -0.85 -2.77
C TYR A 237 15.80 0.48 -3.54
N ALA A 238 15.07 0.50 -4.66
CA ALA A 238 14.86 1.74 -5.42
C ALA A 238 14.10 2.80 -4.60
N TYR A 239 13.07 2.38 -3.86
CA TYR A 239 12.34 3.28 -2.98
C TYR A 239 13.22 3.82 -1.84
N LEU A 240 14.02 2.96 -1.21
CA LEU A 240 14.92 3.37 -0.13
C LEU A 240 16.00 4.35 -0.59
N LEU A 241 16.53 4.22 -1.81
CA LEU A 241 17.47 5.20 -2.36
C LEU A 241 16.83 6.58 -2.54
N VAL A 242 15.59 6.63 -3.02
CA VAL A 242 14.84 7.90 -3.16
C VAL A 242 14.49 8.49 -1.79
N LEU A 243 14.09 7.65 -0.84
CA LEU A 243 13.81 8.04 0.54
C LEU A 243 15.05 8.61 1.24
N ASP A 244 16.18 7.92 1.12
CA ASP A 244 17.45 8.31 1.71
C ASP A 244 17.97 9.65 1.17
N GLU A 245 17.93 9.84 -0.16
CA GLU A 245 18.33 11.10 -0.79
C GLU A 245 17.47 12.26 -0.27
N TYR A 246 16.15 12.05 -0.13
CA TYR A 246 15.25 13.07 0.39
C TYR A 246 15.50 13.38 1.88
N LEU A 247 15.60 12.36 2.72
CA LEU A 247 15.87 12.52 4.15
C LEU A 247 17.21 13.23 4.39
N THR A 248 18.25 12.84 3.64
CA THR A 248 19.57 13.46 3.71
C THR A 248 19.53 14.91 3.23
N ALA A 249 18.90 15.19 2.09
CA ALA A 249 18.79 16.55 1.54
C ALA A 249 17.98 17.49 2.45
N THR A 250 17.06 16.95 3.25
CA THR A 250 16.25 17.71 4.21
C THR A 250 16.80 17.71 5.64
N GLY A 251 17.99 17.12 5.87
CA GLY A 251 18.65 17.12 7.18
C GLY A 251 18.00 16.21 8.23
N ARG A 252 17.11 15.29 7.83
CA ARG A 252 16.39 14.35 8.73
C ARG A 252 17.18 13.10 9.12
N GLY A 253 18.40 12.95 8.57
CA GLY A 253 19.20 11.73 8.71
C GLY A 253 18.70 10.65 7.74
N GLY A 254 19.62 10.13 6.93
CA GLY A 254 19.30 9.14 5.90
C GLY A 254 18.77 7.81 6.46
N VAL A 255 18.38 6.92 5.55
CA VAL A 255 18.11 5.52 5.87
C VAL A 255 19.40 4.89 6.41
N PRO A 256 19.39 4.19 7.56
CA PRO A 256 20.64 3.70 8.15
C PRO A 256 21.42 2.78 7.21
N ASP A 257 22.74 2.97 7.08
CA ASP A 257 23.61 2.20 6.17
C ASP A 257 23.44 0.67 6.30
N ARG A 258 23.26 0.18 7.53
CA ARG A 258 23.00 -1.23 7.83
C ARG A 258 21.80 -1.82 7.08
N VAL A 259 20.82 -1.00 6.72
CA VAL A 259 19.64 -1.41 5.94
C VAL A 259 20.07 -1.70 4.49
N PHE A 260 20.88 -0.82 3.90
CA PHE A 260 21.43 -1.02 2.56
C PHE A 260 22.43 -2.19 2.51
N ASP A 261 23.22 -2.37 3.56
CA ASP A 261 24.17 -3.50 3.68
C ASP A 261 23.45 -4.86 3.77
N ALA A 262 22.27 -4.89 4.39
CA ALA A 262 21.46 -6.09 4.51
C ALA A 262 20.75 -6.47 3.20
N ILE A 263 20.65 -5.55 2.23
CA ILE A 263 20.03 -5.81 0.94
C ILE A 263 20.98 -6.60 0.02
N PRO A 264 20.59 -7.78 -0.51
CA PRO A 264 21.47 -8.59 -1.32
C PRO A 264 21.94 -7.89 -2.59
N ARG A 265 23.25 -7.69 -2.72
CA ARG A 265 23.87 -7.18 -3.95
C ARG A 265 23.74 -8.22 -5.06
N SER A 266 22.95 -7.89 -6.08
CA SER A 266 22.64 -8.77 -7.19
C SER A 266 22.74 -8.01 -8.52
N TRP A 267 22.43 -8.65 -9.64
CA TRP A 267 22.40 -7.96 -10.94
C TRP A 267 21.28 -6.92 -11.00
N ILE A 268 20.14 -7.17 -10.32
CA ILE A 268 18.99 -6.26 -10.35
C ILE A 268 19.22 -5.01 -9.51
N THR A 269 19.83 -5.13 -8.32
CA THR A 269 20.20 -3.96 -7.51
C THR A 269 21.25 -3.10 -8.23
N ARG A 270 22.19 -3.72 -8.96
CA ARG A 270 23.14 -3.00 -9.83
C ARG A 270 22.50 -2.28 -11.02
N LEU A 271 21.32 -2.70 -11.46
CA LEU A 271 20.55 -1.97 -12.48
C LEU A 271 19.83 -0.79 -11.85
N VAL A 272 19.27 -0.97 -10.65
CA VAL A 272 18.68 0.11 -9.85
C VAL A 272 19.74 1.18 -9.54
N ASP A 273 20.94 0.80 -9.07
CA ASP A 273 22.05 1.74 -8.81
C ASP A 273 22.36 2.59 -10.06
N ARG A 274 22.55 1.94 -11.20
CA ARG A 274 22.84 2.62 -12.48
C ARG A 274 21.72 3.53 -12.95
N TRP A 275 20.46 3.16 -12.71
CA TRP A 275 19.32 4.03 -12.97
C TRP A 275 19.37 5.24 -12.04
N PHE A 276 19.50 5.01 -10.73
CA PHE A 276 19.46 6.06 -9.72
C PHE A 276 20.59 7.08 -9.89
N GLU A 277 21.81 6.64 -10.18
CA GLU A 277 22.95 7.52 -10.46
C GLU A 277 22.71 8.47 -11.65
N ARG A 278 22.01 7.99 -12.69
CA ARG A 278 21.71 8.77 -13.90
C ARG A 278 20.46 9.64 -13.74
N SER A 279 19.52 9.17 -12.94
CA SER A 279 18.17 9.70 -12.80
C SER A 279 17.92 10.26 -11.40
N ARG A 280 18.97 10.69 -10.69
CA ARG A 280 18.85 11.26 -9.34
C ARG A 280 17.65 12.20 -9.29
N PRO A 281 16.71 12.02 -8.33
CA PRO A 281 15.47 12.77 -8.27
C PRO A 281 15.71 14.28 -8.32
N ARG A 282 15.08 14.96 -9.28
CA ARG A 282 15.08 16.44 -9.38
C ARG A 282 13.68 17.05 -9.32
N SER A 283 12.66 16.21 -9.36
CA SER A 283 11.24 16.54 -9.40
C SER A 283 10.42 15.29 -9.15
N PHE A 284 9.15 15.45 -8.78
CA PHE A 284 8.20 14.33 -8.68
C PHE A 284 7.17 14.38 -9.82
N PRO A 285 6.67 13.20 -10.26
CA PRO A 285 7.03 11.87 -9.76
C PRO A 285 8.42 11.42 -10.21
N VAL A 286 9.09 10.59 -9.40
CA VAL A 286 10.35 9.93 -9.78
C VAL A 286 9.99 8.74 -10.66
N VAL A 287 10.30 8.84 -11.96
CA VAL A 287 9.90 7.86 -12.96
C VAL A 287 10.98 6.78 -13.14
N PHE A 288 10.56 5.52 -13.10
CA PHE A 288 11.40 4.38 -13.45
C PHE A 288 11.32 4.12 -14.96
N PRO A 289 12.41 3.71 -15.62
CA PRO A 289 12.33 3.25 -16.99
C PRO A 289 11.46 1.98 -17.02
N THR A 290 10.46 1.94 -17.90
CA THR A 290 9.40 0.91 -17.86
C THR A 290 9.94 -0.51 -17.82
N TRP A 291 11.05 -0.80 -18.51
CA TRP A 291 11.67 -2.14 -18.54
C TRP A 291 12.14 -2.63 -17.17
N LEU A 292 12.44 -1.72 -16.24
CA LEU A 292 13.01 -2.04 -14.93
C LEU A 292 11.93 -2.63 -14.00
N PRO A 293 10.80 -1.97 -13.71
CA PRO A 293 9.73 -2.57 -12.90
C PRO A 293 8.93 -3.66 -13.59
N THR A 294 8.98 -3.75 -14.92
CA THR A 294 8.30 -4.80 -15.68
C THR A 294 9.22 -6.00 -15.91
N MET A 295 10.07 -5.95 -16.92
CA MET A 295 10.84 -7.10 -17.41
C MET A 295 11.94 -7.53 -16.44
N ALA A 296 12.72 -6.59 -15.91
CA ALA A 296 13.84 -6.94 -15.03
C ALA A 296 13.33 -7.46 -13.67
N SER A 297 12.33 -6.80 -13.10
CA SER A 297 11.57 -7.26 -11.92
C SER A 297 10.97 -8.64 -12.14
N ALA A 298 10.33 -8.92 -13.29
CA ALA A 298 9.77 -10.23 -13.61
C ALA A 298 10.82 -11.35 -13.57
N VAL A 299 11.97 -11.14 -14.22
CA VAL A 299 13.08 -12.12 -14.23
C VAL A 299 13.61 -12.38 -12.81
N HIS A 300 13.57 -11.37 -11.94
CA HIS A 300 13.96 -11.52 -10.54
C HIS A 300 12.88 -12.21 -9.68
N HIS A 301 11.62 -11.89 -9.92
CA HIS A 301 10.45 -12.34 -9.16
C HIS A 301 10.06 -13.78 -9.47
N VAL A 302 9.86 -14.08 -10.74
CA VAL A 302 9.25 -15.32 -11.22
C VAL A 302 9.94 -16.56 -10.67
N PRO A 303 11.29 -16.68 -10.62
CA PRO A 303 11.93 -17.88 -10.05
C PRO A 303 11.67 -18.12 -8.56
N ARG A 304 11.27 -17.09 -7.82
CA ARG A 304 10.99 -17.17 -6.36
C ARG A 304 9.55 -17.60 -6.13
N VAL A 305 8.61 -17.01 -6.87
CA VAL A 305 7.18 -17.30 -6.73
C VAL A 305 6.75 -18.54 -7.52
N ALA A 306 7.48 -18.93 -8.57
CA ALA A 306 7.30 -20.21 -9.25
C ALA A 306 7.46 -21.43 -8.33
N ARG A 307 8.12 -21.26 -7.17
CA ARG A 307 8.22 -22.31 -6.14
C ARG A 307 6.97 -22.43 -5.27
N GLN A 308 6.10 -21.43 -5.32
CA GLN A 308 4.91 -21.28 -4.49
C GLN A 308 3.61 -21.39 -5.31
N CYS A 309 3.70 -21.29 -6.65
CA CYS A 309 2.56 -21.31 -7.55
C CYS A 309 2.69 -22.43 -8.61
N THR A 310 1.59 -22.72 -9.29
CA THR A 310 1.58 -23.65 -10.43
C THR A 310 2.35 -23.07 -11.64
N THR A 311 2.82 -23.93 -12.54
CA THR A 311 3.45 -23.51 -13.81
C THR A 311 2.55 -22.57 -14.62
N HIS A 312 1.24 -22.83 -14.62
CA HIS A 312 0.27 -22.02 -15.33
C HIS A 312 0.11 -20.61 -14.74
N GLU A 313 0.09 -20.48 -13.40
CA GLU A 313 0.07 -19.18 -12.72
C GLU A 313 1.37 -18.41 -12.95
N THR A 314 2.50 -19.11 -12.89
CA THR A 314 3.83 -18.54 -13.19
C THR A 314 3.90 -17.97 -14.60
N LEU A 315 3.36 -18.69 -15.60
CA LEU A 315 3.30 -18.21 -16.98
C LEU A 315 2.39 -16.98 -17.11
N LYS A 316 1.24 -16.97 -16.43
CA LYS A 316 0.29 -15.86 -16.43
C LYS A 316 0.86 -14.60 -15.79
N ASP A 317 1.69 -14.76 -14.76
CA ASP A 317 2.43 -13.68 -14.11
C ASP A 317 3.51 -13.11 -15.06
N PHE A 318 4.34 -13.96 -15.66
CA PHE A 318 5.31 -13.50 -16.64
C PHE A 318 4.65 -12.77 -17.83
N GLN A 319 3.50 -13.27 -18.31
CA GLN A 319 2.72 -12.61 -19.37
C GLN A 319 2.16 -11.25 -18.95
N SER A 320 1.72 -11.06 -17.70
CA SER A 320 1.20 -9.75 -17.27
C SER A 320 2.31 -8.71 -17.24
N HIS A 321 3.53 -9.07 -16.86
CA HIS A 321 4.68 -8.15 -16.95
C HIS A 321 4.94 -7.69 -18.39
N GLY A 322 4.93 -8.61 -19.36
CA GLY A 322 5.10 -8.29 -20.78
C GLY A 322 3.96 -7.43 -21.33
N LEU A 323 2.71 -7.73 -20.96
CA LEU A 323 1.55 -6.94 -21.35
C LEU A 323 1.58 -5.53 -20.77
N THR A 324 1.99 -5.37 -19.51
CA THR A 324 2.14 -4.04 -18.90
C THR A 324 3.24 -3.23 -19.59
N ALA A 325 4.39 -3.85 -19.88
CA ALA A 325 5.45 -3.18 -20.63
C ALA A 325 4.96 -2.71 -22.01
N ALA A 326 4.28 -3.59 -22.76
CA ALA A 326 3.72 -3.27 -24.06
C ALA A 326 2.66 -2.16 -23.98
N SER A 327 1.77 -2.21 -22.99
CA SER A 327 0.73 -1.19 -22.77
C SER A 327 1.35 0.18 -22.54
N LYS A 328 2.39 0.28 -21.69
CA LYS A 328 3.08 1.54 -21.42
C LYS A 328 3.78 2.09 -22.66
N VAL A 329 4.43 1.24 -23.46
CA VAL A 329 5.02 1.63 -24.75
C VAL A 329 3.96 2.20 -25.69
N LEU A 330 2.82 1.54 -25.81
CA LEU A 330 1.73 1.99 -26.70
C LEU A 330 1.10 3.33 -26.27
N LEU A 331 1.10 3.61 -24.97
CA LEU A 331 0.59 4.87 -24.40
C LEU A 331 1.63 6.01 -24.45
N GLY A 332 2.86 5.76 -24.91
CA GLY A 332 3.94 6.74 -24.90
C GLY A 332 4.51 7.00 -23.49
N GLU A 333 4.30 6.07 -22.56
CA GLU A 333 4.75 6.14 -21.17
C GLU A 333 6.05 5.35 -20.91
N ALA A 334 6.74 4.89 -21.97
CA ALA A 334 7.90 3.99 -21.88
C ALA A 334 9.26 4.67 -21.89
#